data_AF-A0A526XMG8-F1
#
_entry.id   AF-A0A526XMG8-F1
#
_cell.length_a   1.000
_cell.length_b   1.000
_cell.length_c   1.000
_cell.angle_alpha   90.00
_cell.angle_beta   90.00
_cell.angle_gamma   90.00
#
_symmetry.space_group_name_H-M   'P 1'
#
loop_
_entity.id
_entity.type
_entity.pdbx_description
1 polymer ?
#
loop_
_entity_poly.entity_id
_entity_poly.type
_entity_poly.pdbx_seq_one_letter_code
_entity_poly.pdbx_strand_id
1 'polypeptide(L)' 'VLSRQVAGSVPPTATASNTVIAYEPVWAIGTGLTPTAADVAEAHAHIREKLSERLGSAAAKMRILYGG' A
#
# COMPACT_ATOMS: atom_id res chain seq x y z
N VAL A 1 -6.06 -6.12 -7.65
CA VAL A 1 -5.72 -6.93 -6.44
C VAL A 1 -5.54 -6.05 -5.21
N LEU A 2 -4.70 -5.01 -5.27
CA LEU A 2 -4.41 -4.10 -4.15
C LEU A 2 -5.67 -3.53 -3.47
N SER A 3 -6.67 -3.04 -4.22
CA SER A 3 -7.91 -2.50 -3.64
C SER A 3 -8.62 -3.52 -2.74
N ARG A 4 -8.74 -4.77 -3.20
CA ARG A 4 -9.37 -5.85 -2.45
C ARG A 4 -8.60 -6.19 -1.19
N GLN A 5 -7.26 -6.20 -1.27
CA GLN A 5 -6.40 -6.46 -0.11
C GLN A 5 -6.49 -5.34 0.93
N VAL A 6 -6.46 -4.06 0.52
CA VAL A 6 -6.65 -2.94 1.45
C VAL A 6 -8.01 -3.02 2.14
N ALA A 7 -9.08 -3.24 1.38
CA ALA A 7 -10.43 -3.34 1.93
C ALA A 7 -10.62 -4.55 2.87
N GLY A 8 -10.00 -5.69 2.54
CA GLY A 8 -10.14 -6.94 3.31
C GLY A 8 -9.21 -7.08 4.50
N SER A 9 -8.03 -6.47 4.47
CA SER A 9 -6.96 -6.71 5.46
C SER A 9 -6.73 -5.55 6.41
N VAL A 10 -7.13 -4.32 6.07
CA VAL A 10 -6.95 -3.17 6.97
C VAL A 10 -8.17 -3.02 7.87
N PRO A 11 -8.06 -3.18 9.20
CA PRO A 11 -9.19 -3.01 10.09
C PRO A 11 -9.56 -1.51 10.25
N PRO A 12 -10.82 -1.18 10.57
CA PRO A 12 -11.23 0.22 10.84
C PRO A 12 -10.47 0.88 12.00
N THR A 13 -9.88 0.08 12.89
CA THR A 13 -9.06 0.53 14.04
C THR A 13 -7.60 0.80 13.68
N ALA A 14 -7.21 0.60 12.42
CA ALA A 14 -5.86 0.91 11.96
C ALA A 14 -5.60 2.41 11.97
N THR A 15 -4.43 2.80 12.43
CA THR A 15 -3.98 4.19 12.51
C THR A 15 -2.52 4.28 12.07
N ALA A 16 -2.06 5.49 11.77
CA ALA A 16 -0.67 5.72 11.40
C ALA A 16 0.34 5.38 12.53
N SER A 17 -0.10 5.31 13.80
CA SER A 17 0.76 4.99 14.94
C SER A 17 0.91 3.49 15.19
N ASN A 18 -0.11 2.68 14.83
CA ASN A 18 -0.11 1.24 15.09
C ASN A 18 0.04 0.37 13.83
N THR A 19 -0.02 0.96 12.63
CA THR A 19 -0.03 0.22 11.37
C THR A 19 0.94 0.83 10.36
N VAL A 20 1.62 -0.05 9.61
CA VAL A 20 2.44 0.28 8.44
C VAL A 20 2.00 -0.65 7.31
N ILE A 21 1.93 -0.13 6.09
CA ILE A 21 1.68 -0.94 4.90
C ILE A 21 2.99 -1.18 4.17
N ALA A 22 3.26 -2.42 3.79
CA ALA A 22 4.35 -2.77 2.89
C ALA A 22 3.75 -3.20 1.54
N TYR A 23 4.18 -2.56 0.46
CA TYR A 23 3.84 -2.95 -0.91
C TYR A 23 4.94 -3.86 -1.45
N GLU A 24 4.58 -5.11 -1.74
CA GLU A 24 5.46 -6.10 -2.37
C GLU A 24 4.92 -6.46 -3.76
N PRO A 25 5.61 -6.06 -4.84
CA PRO A 25 5.25 -6.40 -6.22
C PRO A 25 5.59 -7.88 -6.50
N VAL A 26 4.70 -8.79 -6.09
CA VAL A 26 4.89 -10.25 -6.24
C VAL A 26 5.24 -10.67 -7.67
N TRP A 27 4.77 -9.94 -8.68
CA TRP A 27 5.10 -10.20 -10.08
C TRP A 27 6.60 -10.03 -10.42
N ALA A 28 7.36 -9.29 -9.61
CA ALA A 28 8.80 -9.07 -9.76
C ALA A 28 9.66 -10.03 -8.92
N ILE A 29 9.08 -10.69 -7.91
CA ILE A 29 9.82 -11.56 -7.00
C ILE A 29 10.34 -12.80 -7.74
N GLY A 30 11.66 -12.98 -7.73
CA GLY A 30 12.32 -14.15 -8.33
C GLY A 30 12.39 -14.14 -9.86
N THR A 31 11.96 -13.06 -10.53
CA THR A 31 11.95 -12.97 -12.01
C THR A 31 13.17 -12.26 -12.59
N GLY A 32 13.95 -11.57 -11.76
CA GLY A 32 15.04 -10.70 -12.22
C GLY A 32 14.56 -9.34 -12.76
N LEU A 33 13.24 -9.11 -12.79
CA LEU A 33 12.67 -7.81 -13.13
C LEU A 33 12.65 -6.91 -11.90
N THR A 34 12.99 -5.64 -12.07
CA THR A 34 12.90 -4.62 -11.02
C THR A 34 11.84 -3.59 -11.41
N PRO A 35 10.82 -3.35 -10.57
CA PRO A 35 9.85 -2.28 -10.78
C PRO A 35 10.54 -0.93 -10.95
N THR A 36 10.03 -0.11 -11.86
CA THR A 36 10.50 1.26 -12.01
C THR A 36 9.96 2.13 -10.87
N ALA A 37 10.58 3.29 -10.64
CA ALA A 37 10.06 4.27 -9.69
C ALA A 37 8.63 4.72 -10.03
N ALA A 38 8.25 4.72 -11.32
CA ALA A 38 6.91 5.05 -11.77
C ALA A 38 5.90 3.95 -11.36
N ASP A 39 6.25 2.67 -11.56
CA ASP A 39 5.40 1.53 -11.13
C ASP A 39 5.14 1.58 -9.62
N VAL A 40 6.19 1.87 -8.84
CA VAL A 40 6.09 2.00 -7.38
C VAL A 40 5.24 3.19 -6.98
N ALA A 41 5.43 4.35 -7.62
CA ALA A 41 4.66 5.55 -7.34
C ALA A 41 3.16 5.35 -7.65
N GLU A 42 2.82 4.69 -8.76
CA GLU A 42 1.45 4.36 -9.12
C GLU A 42 0.81 3.45 -8.08
N ALA A 43 1.48 2.36 -7.70
CA ALA A 43 0.99 1.44 -6.68
C ALA A 43 0.80 2.13 -5.32
N HIS A 44 1.77 2.97 -4.90
CA HIS A 44 1.69 3.71 -3.65
C HIS A 44 0.56 4.74 -3.64
N ALA A 45 0.34 5.46 -4.75
CA ALA A 45 -0.75 6.40 -4.90
C ALA A 45 -2.11 5.69 -4.81
N HIS A 46 -2.25 4.56 -5.51
CA HIS A 46 -3.46 3.73 -5.47
C HIS A 46 -3.74 3.18 -4.07
N ILE A 47 -2.73 2.67 -3.37
CA ILE A 47 -2.86 2.21 -1.97
C ILE A 47 -3.28 3.38 -1.07
N ARG A 48 -2.66 4.55 -1.21
CA ARG A 48 -2.99 5.76 -0.43
C ARG A 48 -4.45 6.18 -0.61
N GLU A 49 -4.95 6.16 -1.85
CA GLU A 49 -6.34 6.46 -2.16
C GLU A 49 -7.28 5.50 -1.41
N LYS A 50 -7.06 4.18 -1.54
CA LYS A 50 -7.91 3.17 -0.88
C LYS A 50 -7.85 3.23 0.64
N LEU A 51 -6.70 3.58 1.21
CA LEU A 51 -6.59 3.81 2.66
C LEU A 51 -7.38 5.05 3.09
N SER A 52 -7.34 6.13 2.29
CA SER A 52 -8.09 7.37 2.57
C SER A 52 -9.59 7.16 2.46
N GLU A 53 -10.06 6.40 1.48
CA GLU A 53 -11.48 6.01 1.36
C GLU A 53 -11.95 5.20 2.59
N ARG A 54 -11.08 4.35 3.13
CA ARG A 54 -11.41 3.42 4.21
C ARG A 54 -11.31 4.02 5.61
N LEU A 55 -10.29 4.84 5.85
CA LEU A 55 -9.93 5.36 7.19
C LEU A 55 -10.03 6.89 7.28
N GLY A 56 -10.42 7.57 6.19
CA GLY A 56 -10.48 9.03 6.11
C GLY A 56 -9.10 9.69 6.06
N SER A 57 -9.07 11.00 6.30
CA SER A 57 -7.86 11.83 6.17
C SER A 57 -6.70 11.41 7.08
N ALA A 58 -6.97 10.69 8.18
CA ALA A 58 -5.94 10.14 9.06
C ALA A 58 -4.99 9.16 8.34
N ALA A 59 -5.48 8.50 7.28
CA ALA A 59 -4.68 7.61 6.45
C ALA A 59 -3.48 8.29 5.79
N ALA A 60 -3.52 9.61 5.57
CA ALA A 60 -2.44 10.35 4.91
C ALA A 60 -1.09 10.22 5.65
N LYS A 61 -1.12 10.02 6.97
CA LYS A 61 0.08 9.85 7.80
C LYS A 61 0.61 8.42 7.85
N MET A 62 -0.16 7.45 7.35
CA MET A 62 0.24 6.04 7.43
C MET A 62 1.40 5.77 6.48
N ARG A 63 2.46 5.11 6.96
CA ARG A 63 3.63 4.80 6.14
C ARG A 63 3.28 3.69 5.15
N ILE A 64 3.70 3.87 3.90
CA ILE A 64 3.66 2.86 2.83
C ILE A 64 5.10 2.63 2.43
N LEU A 65 5.62 1.44 2.75
CA LEU A 65 6.98 1.03 2.45
C LEU A 65 6.99 0.22 1.17
N TYR A 66 8.07 0.36 0.39
CA TYR A 66 8.35 -0.52 -0.72
C TYR A 66 9.14 -1.73 -0.21
N GLY A 67 8.65 -2.95 -0.50
CA GLY A 67 9.13 -4.20 0.09
C GLY A 67 10.09 -5.02 -0.78
N GLY A 68 10.47 -4.55 -1.97
CA GLY A 68 11.41 -5.27 -2.86
C GLY A 68 11.06 -5.12 -4.32
#